data_AF-A0A420QTY6-F1
#
_entry.id   AF-A0A420QTY6-F1
#
_cell.length_a   1.000
_cell.length_b   1.000
_cell.length_c   1.000
_cell.angle_alpha   90.00
_cell.angle_beta   90.00
_cell.angle_gamma   90.00
#
_symmetry.space_group_name_H-M   'P 1'
#
loop_
_entity.id
_entity.type
_entity.pdbx_description
1 polymer ?
#
loop_
_entity_poly.entity_id
_entity_poly.type
_entity_poly.pdbx_seq_one_letter_code
_entity_poly.pdbx_strand_id
1 'polypeptide(L)'
;MATIDLAGDNTSQYHHFVPQFLLRNFAHDFEPKDCTESEAPGESRKKKKKQKNRPSLDSGKLKRYPGDKVVNNVNLLQTPYVIDESPVKRILGLTDMYRDKNGATKKEQHEVEEMFSKMENQAQRVFRKITKALEDGDKVVCLPRSERDLIRKFLFLLKFRGSMFHKRFYHEAVEDYWANDKVMFRQYMRDHGFTRPIQVWLESLKTIMTLEMDPEREWMEKIKQQMYSHDANWLIMHVQEMYMAICTPSNPGDEFILTDNSYNVFEGPNHFAQDIQTGEVHGVADANFHEFAPVSPRLMIVLRHFLLPVPEEDRHPEIRELRETMRYTSVDDTFGVDTKSSLEDLPIRKARNSYSKIVNGQVIRVEGEHGCYTKDDKFYFSLFPVGRYHVNKLNKILLENSSHCSRIVFGSQASFLRTLEYYMTAPKGITGCDADAIVVQLRKLDQLMKEMGSKRQSQWFQFPSPPMLSGEKHEAKFTAYHQYMKSGAEHDSSFLAIYKAFARGAGTWLKDWEQASRMQQLRIKIDSWSYQYGVDEAIRNRNRNLLLQMYMLLPPARFWLYMKRVRIMLLSPENIFITVQPLVELLNNPNFREGPEDTFSKGI
;
A
#
# COMPACT_ATOMS: atom_id res chain seq x y z
N MET A 1 -21.50 -4.17 -55.55
CA MET A 1 -20.12 -4.09 -55.04
C MET A 1 -19.85 -2.64 -54.65
N ALA A 2 -19.97 -2.34 -53.37
CA ALA A 2 -19.54 -1.07 -52.78
C ALA A 2 -18.69 -1.43 -51.57
N THR A 3 -17.39 -1.21 -51.69
CA THR A 3 -16.40 -1.42 -50.65
C THR A 3 -16.63 -0.34 -49.60
N ILE A 4 -17.13 -0.74 -48.42
CA ILE A 4 -17.15 0.14 -47.25
C ILE A 4 -15.73 0.14 -46.70
N ASP A 5 -15.05 1.27 -46.84
CA ASP A 5 -13.77 1.53 -46.19
C ASP A 5 -13.96 1.46 -44.66
N LEU A 6 -13.56 0.34 -44.06
CA LEU A 6 -13.38 0.18 -42.61
C LEU A 6 -12.03 0.76 -42.16
N ALA A 7 -11.63 1.92 -42.70
CA ALA A 7 -10.48 2.68 -42.19
C ALA A 7 -10.93 3.55 -41.00
N GLY A 8 -11.32 2.90 -39.90
CA GLY A 8 -11.58 3.56 -38.63
C GLY A 8 -10.28 3.98 -37.96
N ASP A 9 -10.07 5.29 -37.84
CA ASP A 9 -8.91 5.98 -37.28
C ASP A 9 -8.27 5.25 -36.09
N ASN A 10 -6.98 4.90 -36.24
CA ASN A 10 -6.23 4.04 -35.33
C ASN A 10 -5.34 4.90 -34.41
N THR A 11 -5.90 5.96 -33.84
CA THR A 11 -5.12 6.91 -33.03
C THR A 11 -4.79 6.29 -31.67
N SER A 12 -3.50 6.22 -31.39
CA SER A 12 -2.95 5.72 -30.13
C SER A 12 -3.12 6.79 -29.03
N GLN A 13 -3.64 6.41 -27.86
CA GLN A 13 -3.97 7.34 -26.77
C GLN A 13 -3.00 7.17 -25.61
N TYR A 14 -2.55 8.28 -25.01
CA TYR A 14 -1.69 8.25 -23.82
C TYR A 14 -2.49 8.48 -22.56
N HIS A 15 -2.38 7.53 -21.64
CA HIS A 15 -3.12 7.53 -20.39
C HIS A 15 -2.13 7.77 -19.27
N HIS A 16 -2.31 8.88 -18.55
CA HIS A 16 -1.51 9.18 -17.38
C HIS A 16 -1.81 8.18 -16.27
N PHE A 17 -0.83 7.68 -15.53
CA PHE A 17 -1.02 7.05 -14.21
C PHE A 17 -1.25 8.14 -13.15
N VAL A 18 -0.47 9.23 -13.23
CA VAL A 18 -0.65 10.42 -12.39
C VAL A 18 -1.36 11.53 -13.18
N PRO A 19 -2.60 11.91 -12.83
CA PRO A 19 -3.38 12.93 -13.51
C PRO A 19 -2.61 14.21 -13.83
N GLN A 20 -2.88 14.80 -15.00
CA GLN A 20 -2.19 16.00 -15.44
C GLN A 20 -2.40 17.18 -14.48
N PHE A 21 -3.56 17.28 -13.83
CA PHE A 21 -3.80 18.37 -12.88
C PHE A 21 -2.90 18.28 -11.64
N LEU A 22 -2.49 17.07 -11.22
CA LEU A 22 -1.52 16.87 -10.13
C LEU A 22 -0.11 17.16 -10.61
N LEU A 23 0.26 16.66 -11.80
CA LEU A 23 1.55 16.96 -12.44
C LEU A 23 1.78 18.47 -12.63
N ARG A 24 0.73 19.23 -12.96
CA ARG A 24 0.82 20.69 -13.09
C ARG A 24 1.25 21.39 -11.81
N ASN A 25 0.99 20.81 -10.63
CA ASN A 25 1.45 21.37 -9.37
C ASN A 25 2.97 21.22 -9.15
N PHE A 26 3.64 20.37 -9.94
CA PHE A 26 5.09 20.20 -9.97
C PHE A 26 5.72 20.94 -11.16
N ALA A 27 4.91 21.55 -12.02
CA ALA A 27 5.36 22.04 -13.31
C ALA A 27 5.84 23.50 -13.25
N HIS A 28 6.81 23.80 -14.10
CA HIS A 28 7.25 25.15 -14.42
C HIS A 28 7.13 25.40 -15.92
N ASP A 29 7.32 26.65 -16.33
CA ASP A 29 7.32 27.02 -17.74
C ASP A 29 8.65 26.65 -18.38
N PHE A 30 8.60 25.98 -19.53
CA PHE A 30 9.80 25.60 -20.26
C PHE A 30 10.48 26.85 -20.82
N GLU A 31 11.72 27.06 -20.40
CA GLU A 31 12.62 28.09 -20.91
C GLU A 31 13.74 27.42 -21.72
N PRO A 32 13.85 27.68 -23.04
CA PRO A 32 14.95 27.14 -23.81
C PRO A 32 16.26 27.67 -23.26
N LYS A 33 17.17 26.77 -22.86
CA LYS A 33 18.53 27.18 -22.50
C LYS A 33 19.18 27.83 -23.73
N ASP A 34 19.39 29.15 -23.67
CA ASP A 34 20.24 29.83 -24.64
C ASP A 34 21.66 29.30 -24.45
N CYS A 35 22.20 28.62 -25.47
CA CYS A 35 23.61 28.24 -25.49
C CYS A 35 24.46 29.52 -25.59
N THR A 36 24.76 30.15 -24.46
CA THR A 36 25.75 31.21 -24.37
C THR A 36 26.71 30.87 -23.25
N GLU A 37 27.83 30.23 -23.62
CA GLU A 37 29.16 30.41 -23.01
C GLU A 37 30.15 29.41 -23.61
N SER A 38 30.73 29.80 -24.76
CA SER A 38 32.07 29.46 -25.26
C SER A 38 32.05 29.48 -26.79
N GLU A 39 32.48 30.59 -27.39
CA GLU A 39 33.38 30.62 -28.56
C GLU A 39 33.50 32.06 -29.12
N ALA A 40 34.73 32.37 -29.55
CA ALA A 40 35.30 33.67 -29.87
C ALA A 40 34.51 34.55 -30.87
N PRO A 41 34.79 35.88 -30.89
CA PRO A 41 34.10 36.81 -31.78
C PRO A 41 34.65 36.68 -33.20
N GLY A 42 33.97 35.88 -34.02
CA GLY A 42 34.18 35.92 -35.46
C GLY A 42 33.89 34.59 -36.13
N GLU A 43 32.62 34.32 -36.44
CA GLU A 43 32.26 33.68 -37.71
C GLU A 43 30.75 33.72 -37.99
N SER A 44 30.42 34.37 -39.10
CA SER A 44 29.24 34.26 -39.95
C SER A 44 27.86 33.89 -39.33
N ARG A 45 26.97 34.90 -39.33
CA ARG A 45 25.51 34.87 -39.03
C ARG A 45 24.66 33.87 -39.87
N LYS A 46 25.23 33.02 -40.72
CA LYS A 46 24.48 32.10 -41.61
C LYS A 46 24.47 30.62 -41.19
N LYS A 47 25.26 30.20 -40.18
CA LYS A 47 25.17 28.83 -39.62
C LYS A 47 24.29 28.70 -38.37
N LYS A 48 23.85 29.82 -37.76
CA LYS A 48 23.06 29.85 -36.50
C LYS A 48 21.61 29.34 -36.58
N LYS A 49 21.08 28.96 -37.76
CA LYS A 49 19.72 28.38 -37.88
C LYS A 49 19.66 26.84 -37.85
N LYS A 50 20.80 26.13 -37.94
CA LYS A 50 20.80 24.65 -37.98
C LYS A 50 21.12 23.96 -36.64
N GLN A 51 21.49 24.72 -35.60
CA GLN A 51 21.87 24.17 -34.29
C GLN A 51 20.83 24.41 -33.17
N LYS A 52 19.62 24.89 -33.50
CA LYS A 52 18.46 24.96 -32.57
C LYS A 52 17.71 23.62 -32.41
N ASN A 53 18.18 22.55 -33.06
CA ASN A 53 17.55 21.22 -33.07
C ASN A 53 18.52 20.16 -32.53
N ARG A 54 18.89 20.21 -31.24
CA ARG A 54 19.33 18.98 -30.56
C ARG A 54 18.10 18.38 -29.85
N PRO A 55 17.55 17.26 -30.36
CA PRO A 55 16.47 16.55 -29.68
C PRO A 55 17.02 15.98 -28.36
N SER A 56 16.33 16.17 -27.24
CA SER A 56 16.54 15.25 -26.11
C SER A 56 15.92 13.91 -26.50
N LEU A 57 16.67 12.85 -26.26
CA LEU A 57 16.36 11.51 -26.73
C LEU A 57 15.37 10.84 -25.77
N ASP A 58 14.10 11.23 -25.87
CA ASP A 58 13.02 10.27 -25.70
C ASP A 58 12.57 9.87 -27.10
N SER A 59 12.29 8.59 -27.26
CA SER A 59 11.81 7.95 -28.48
C SER A 59 10.45 8.55 -28.90
N GLY A 60 10.49 9.69 -29.58
CA GLY A 60 9.33 10.32 -30.22
C GLY A 60 9.26 11.84 -30.05
N LYS A 61 9.78 12.59 -31.03
CA LYS A 61 9.26 13.84 -31.64
C LYS A 61 8.41 14.84 -30.80
N LEU A 62 8.52 14.95 -29.48
CA LEU A 62 7.79 15.97 -28.72
C LEU A 62 8.58 17.27 -28.73
N LYS A 63 8.30 18.10 -29.74
CA LYS A 63 8.74 19.50 -29.74
C LYS A 63 8.20 20.17 -28.48
N ARG A 64 9.12 20.77 -27.72
CA ARG A 64 8.84 21.67 -26.59
C ARG A 64 8.89 23.09 -27.11
N TYR A 65 7.89 23.89 -26.78
CA TYR A 65 7.83 25.31 -27.11
C TYR A 65 8.02 26.15 -25.84
N PRO A 66 8.60 27.35 -25.94
CA PRO A 66 8.68 28.27 -24.81
C PRO A 66 7.29 28.46 -24.17
N GLY A 67 7.22 28.30 -22.84
CA GLY A 67 5.96 28.38 -22.09
C GLY A 67 5.15 27.07 -22.01
N ASP A 68 5.61 25.98 -22.65
CA ASP A 68 5.02 24.66 -22.39
C ASP A 68 5.26 24.26 -20.92
N LYS A 69 4.24 23.71 -20.25
CA LYS A 69 4.39 23.18 -18.89
C LYS A 69 5.21 21.89 -18.88
N VAL A 70 6.34 21.92 -18.18
CA VAL A 70 7.28 20.81 -18.00
C VAL A 70 7.54 20.55 -16.52
N VAL A 71 8.01 19.35 -16.19
CA VAL A 71 8.42 18.99 -14.83
C VAL A 71 9.88 18.58 -14.80
N ASN A 72 10.61 19.00 -13.77
CA ASN A 72 11.95 18.48 -13.49
C ASN A 72 11.84 17.01 -13.06
N ASN A 73 12.67 16.15 -13.65
CA ASN A 73 12.67 14.73 -13.31
C ASN A 73 14.03 14.05 -13.52
N VAL A 74 14.20 12.92 -12.85
CA VAL A 74 15.23 11.93 -13.20
C VAL A 74 14.60 10.91 -14.15
N ASN A 75 15.24 10.67 -15.30
CA ASN A 75 14.87 9.62 -16.23
C ASN A 75 15.52 8.29 -15.82
N LEU A 76 14.72 7.39 -15.23
CA LEU A 76 15.17 6.07 -14.77
C LEU A 76 15.25 5.03 -15.90
N LEU A 77 14.80 5.37 -17.11
CA LEU A 77 14.88 4.49 -18.28
C LEU A 77 16.22 4.62 -19.03
N GLN A 78 17.00 5.66 -18.73
CA GLN A 78 18.31 5.88 -19.33
C GLN A 78 19.43 5.27 -18.49
N THR A 79 20.59 5.03 -19.08
CA THR A 79 21.81 4.61 -18.37
C THR A 79 23.00 5.34 -18.97
N PRO A 80 23.68 6.23 -18.22
CA PRO A 80 23.43 6.61 -16.82
C PRO A 80 22.07 7.31 -16.62
N TYR A 81 21.61 7.43 -15.36
CA TYR A 81 20.43 8.24 -15.04
C TYR A 81 20.70 9.72 -15.31
N VAL A 82 19.72 10.41 -15.88
CA VAL A 82 19.87 11.80 -16.32
C VAL A 82 18.76 12.66 -15.73
N ILE A 83 19.10 13.88 -15.31
CA ILE A 83 18.11 14.91 -14.98
C ILE A 83 17.64 15.56 -16.29
N ASP A 84 16.33 15.53 -16.52
CA ASP A 84 15.67 16.10 -17.70
C ASP A 84 14.42 16.90 -17.29
N GLU A 85 13.86 17.62 -18.25
CA GLU A 85 12.59 18.30 -18.17
C GLU A 85 11.60 17.64 -19.13
N SER A 86 10.51 17.08 -18.63
CA SER A 86 9.56 16.37 -19.47
C SER A 86 8.20 17.06 -19.53
N PRO A 87 7.54 17.12 -20.69
CA PRO A 87 6.22 17.75 -20.80
C PRO A 87 5.19 17.06 -19.90
N VAL A 88 4.37 17.82 -19.19
CA VAL A 88 3.27 17.29 -18.36
C VAL A 88 2.36 16.34 -19.15
N LYS A 89 2.13 16.64 -20.43
CA LYS A 89 1.30 15.82 -21.32
C LYS A 89 1.87 14.42 -21.64
N ARG A 90 3.15 14.15 -21.35
CA ARG A 90 3.88 12.94 -21.75
C ARG A 90 4.90 12.49 -20.70
N ILE A 91 4.43 12.32 -19.47
CA ILE A 91 5.20 11.76 -18.36
C ILE A 91 4.25 10.99 -17.43
N LEU A 92 4.78 10.02 -16.67
CA LEU A 92 4.05 9.24 -15.65
C LEU A 92 2.77 8.60 -16.22
N GLY A 93 2.87 7.92 -17.35
CA GLY A 93 1.74 7.34 -18.08
C GLY A 93 2.17 6.33 -19.13
N LEU A 94 1.19 5.66 -19.72
CA LEU A 94 1.36 4.60 -20.70
C LEU A 94 0.46 4.82 -21.92
N THR A 95 1.02 4.55 -23.09
CA THR A 95 0.28 4.55 -24.35
C THR A 95 -0.60 3.30 -24.44
N ASP A 96 -1.88 3.50 -24.77
CA ASP A 96 -2.88 2.44 -24.99
C ASP A 96 -3.05 1.51 -23.77
N MET A 97 -2.98 2.06 -22.56
CA MET A 97 -3.07 1.34 -21.27
C MET A 97 -4.31 0.44 -21.11
N TYR A 98 -5.47 0.89 -21.60
CA TYR A 98 -6.71 0.12 -21.54
C TYR A 98 -6.91 -0.76 -22.78
N ARG A 99 -5.98 -0.74 -23.74
CA ARG A 99 -6.19 -1.43 -25.01
C ARG A 99 -6.10 -2.93 -24.84
N ASP A 100 -7.24 -3.56 -25.05
CA ASP A 100 -7.34 -4.98 -25.11
C ASP A 100 -7.43 -5.48 -26.57
N LYS A 101 -6.31 -5.99 -27.10
CA LYS A 101 -6.22 -6.33 -28.54
C LYS A 101 -7.09 -7.52 -28.96
N ASN A 102 -7.42 -8.40 -28.02
CA ASN A 102 -8.04 -9.70 -28.29
C ASN A 102 -9.37 -9.91 -27.53
N GLY A 103 -10.04 -8.86 -27.02
CA GLY A 103 -11.22 -9.06 -26.16
C GLY A 103 -12.13 -7.84 -26.02
N ALA A 104 -11.69 -6.79 -25.31
CA ALA A 104 -12.53 -5.61 -25.09
C ALA A 104 -12.73 -4.81 -26.40
N THR A 105 -13.98 -4.46 -26.68
CA THR A 105 -14.32 -3.59 -27.80
C THR A 105 -13.66 -2.21 -27.60
N LYS A 106 -13.30 -1.52 -28.70
CA LYS A 106 -12.80 -0.13 -28.64
C LYS A 106 -13.71 0.77 -27.80
N LYS A 107 -15.02 0.49 -27.79
CA LYS A 107 -16.04 1.19 -27.02
C LYS A 107 -15.80 1.05 -25.51
N GLU A 108 -15.54 -0.15 -25.01
CA GLU A 108 -15.32 -0.39 -23.57
C GLU A 108 -14.04 0.27 -23.06
N GLN A 109 -13.00 0.31 -23.89
CA GLN A 109 -11.72 0.95 -23.56
C GLN A 109 -11.88 2.46 -23.45
N HIS A 110 -12.60 3.06 -24.41
CA HIS A 110 -12.90 4.48 -24.42
C HIS A 110 -13.82 4.87 -23.25
N GLU A 111 -14.78 4.01 -22.91
CA GLU A 111 -15.71 4.22 -21.81
C GLU A 111 -14.99 4.33 -20.46
N VAL A 112 -14.00 3.46 -20.18
CA VAL A 112 -13.21 3.55 -18.94
C VAL A 112 -12.49 4.89 -18.83
N GLU A 113 -11.87 5.35 -19.91
CA GLU A 113 -11.17 6.63 -19.92
C GLU A 113 -12.14 7.83 -19.81
N GLU A 114 -13.32 7.76 -20.43
CA GLU A 114 -14.35 8.79 -20.30
C GLU A 114 -14.88 8.89 -18.86
N MET A 115 -15.15 7.74 -18.24
CA MET A 115 -15.58 7.65 -16.84
C MET A 115 -14.49 8.19 -15.90
N PHE A 116 -13.24 7.80 -16.12
CA PHE A 116 -12.12 8.28 -15.32
C PHE A 116 -11.94 9.79 -15.48
N SER A 117 -12.04 10.32 -16.71
CA SER A 117 -11.99 11.76 -17.00
C SER A 117 -13.06 12.54 -16.24
N LYS A 118 -14.29 12.02 -16.14
CA LYS A 118 -15.36 12.65 -15.34
C LYS A 118 -14.99 12.71 -13.86
N MET A 119 -14.45 11.61 -13.31
CA MET A 119 -14.01 11.58 -11.92
C MET A 119 -12.79 12.46 -11.67
N GLU A 120 -11.83 12.49 -12.59
CA GLU A 120 -10.66 13.39 -12.55
C GLU A 120 -11.11 14.85 -12.47
N ASN A 121 -12.06 15.26 -13.30
CA ASN A 121 -12.62 16.62 -13.28
C ASN A 121 -13.28 16.98 -11.93
N GLN A 122 -13.97 16.03 -11.30
CA GLN A 122 -14.58 16.25 -9.99
C GLN A 122 -13.51 16.34 -8.90
N ALA A 123 -12.57 15.38 -8.86
CA ALA A 123 -11.48 15.34 -7.90
C ALA A 123 -10.60 16.60 -8.00
N GLN A 124 -10.30 17.05 -9.22
CA GLN A 124 -9.52 18.26 -9.48
C GLN A 124 -10.09 19.48 -8.74
N ARG A 125 -11.42 19.63 -8.69
CA ARG A 125 -12.06 20.77 -7.99
C ARG A 125 -11.75 20.73 -6.49
N VAL A 126 -11.79 19.54 -5.89
CA VAL A 126 -11.51 19.37 -4.46
C VAL A 126 -10.01 19.53 -4.17
N PHE A 127 -9.13 18.99 -5.01
CA PHE A 127 -7.69 19.21 -4.87
C PHE A 127 -7.31 20.68 -5.02
N ARG A 128 -7.91 21.41 -5.98
CA ARG A 128 -7.71 22.86 -6.13
C ARG A 128 -8.16 23.63 -4.89
N LYS A 129 -9.24 23.22 -4.24
CA LYS A 129 -9.69 23.80 -2.97
C LYS A 129 -8.65 23.59 -1.87
N ILE A 130 -8.04 22.40 -1.80
CA ILE A 130 -6.98 22.09 -0.83
C ILE A 130 -5.70 22.91 -1.12
N THR A 131 -5.25 22.97 -2.37
CA THR A 131 -4.03 23.72 -2.73
C THR A 131 -4.23 25.22 -2.56
N LYS A 132 -5.40 25.75 -2.94
CA LYS A 132 -5.74 27.16 -2.75
C LYS A 132 -5.77 27.55 -1.28
N ALA A 133 -6.32 26.70 -0.40
CA ALA A 133 -6.28 26.96 1.04
C ALA A 133 -4.84 27.06 1.57
N LEU A 134 -3.92 26.22 1.07
CA LEU A 134 -2.49 26.36 1.40
C LEU A 134 -1.91 27.69 0.88
N GLU A 135 -2.21 28.07 -0.35
CA GLU A 135 -1.74 29.31 -0.98
C GLU A 135 -2.25 30.56 -0.24
N ASP A 136 -3.51 30.53 0.19
CA ASP A 136 -4.17 31.61 0.93
C ASP A 136 -3.71 31.65 2.41
N GLY A 137 -2.91 30.68 2.86
CA GLY A 137 -2.37 30.61 4.22
C GLY A 137 -3.35 30.04 5.27
N ASP A 138 -4.42 29.38 4.83
CA ASP A 138 -5.38 28.73 5.71
C ASP A 138 -4.72 27.60 6.50
N LYS A 139 -5.17 27.40 7.74
CA LYS A 139 -4.69 26.30 8.58
C LYS A 139 -5.56 25.05 8.47
N VAL A 140 -6.77 25.19 7.94
CA VAL A 140 -7.80 24.16 7.93
C VAL A 140 -8.59 24.22 6.62
N VAL A 141 -8.84 23.07 6.01
CA VAL A 141 -9.72 22.90 4.85
C VAL A 141 -10.99 22.16 5.28
N CYS A 142 -12.15 22.73 4.96
CA CYS A 142 -13.44 22.12 5.23
C CYS A 142 -13.97 21.39 3.98
N LEU A 143 -14.17 20.08 4.09
CA LEU A 143 -14.74 19.24 3.02
C LEU A 143 -16.05 18.59 3.51
N PRO A 144 -17.17 18.66 2.78
CA PRO A 144 -18.33 17.81 3.05
C PRO A 144 -17.99 16.33 2.80
N ARG A 145 -18.81 15.44 3.34
CA ARG A 145 -18.68 13.98 3.20
C ARG A 145 -18.47 13.54 1.75
N SER A 146 -19.27 14.06 0.83
CA SER A 146 -19.19 13.74 -0.60
C SER A 146 -17.81 14.06 -1.20
N GLU A 147 -17.22 15.21 -0.88
CA GLU A 147 -15.88 15.59 -1.34
C GLU A 147 -14.78 14.71 -0.71
N ARG A 148 -14.88 14.41 0.59
CA ARG A 148 -13.95 13.52 1.28
C ARG A 148 -13.98 12.11 0.68
N ASP A 149 -15.17 11.57 0.48
CA ASP A 149 -15.36 10.21 -0.02
C ASP A 149 -14.92 10.13 -1.50
N LEU A 150 -15.22 11.16 -2.30
CA LEU A 150 -14.68 11.30 -3.65
C LEU A 150 -13.14 11.25 -3.66
N ILE A 151 -12.45 12.00 -2.78
CA ILE A 151 -10.98 11.96 -2.72
C ILE A 151 -10.49 10.54 -2.39
N ARG A 152 -11.05 9.89 -1.38
CA ARG A 152 -10.63 8.54 -0.98
C ARG A 152 -10.82 7.52 -2.10
N LYS A 153 -11.98 7.55 -2.76
CA LYS A 153 -12.25 6.71 -3.93
C LYS A 153 -11.29 7.02 -5.08
N PHE A 154 -11.02 8.30 -5.33
CA PHE A 154 -10.11 8.72 -6.38
C PHE A 154 -8.66 8.28 -6.11
N LEU A 155 -8.17 8.40 -4.88
CA LEU A 155 -6.84 7.92 -4.48
C LEU A 155 -6.71 6.41 -4.65
N PHE A 156 -7.74 5.63 -4.28
CA PHE A 156 -7.78 4.20 -4.56
C PHE A 156 -7.72 3.91 -6.07
N LEU A 157 -8.44 4.67 -6.90
CA LEU A 157 -8.37 4.49 -8.36
C LEU A 157 -6.99 4.81 -8.92
N LEU A 158 -6.29 5.82 -8.42
CA LEU A 158 -4.89 6.10 -8.82
C LEU A 158 -3.97 4.93 -8.45
N LYS A 159 -4.19 4.31 -7.30
CA LYS A 159 -3.51 3.08 -6.86
C LYS A 159 -3.80 1.90 -7.77
N PHE A 160 -5.08 1.63 -8.01
CA PHE A 160 -5.59 0.45 -8.70
C PHE A 160 -5.40 0.48 -10.22
N ARG A 161 -5.30 1.68 -10.82
CA ARG A 161 -5.01 1.85 -12.25
C ARG A 161 -3.52 2.07 -12.56
N GLY A 162 -2.69 2.15 -11.53
CA GLY A 162 -1.27 2.48 -11.63
C GLY A 162 -0.46 1.44 -12.41
N SER A 163 0.80 1.77 -12.70
CA SER A 163 1.69 0.93 -13.52
C SER A 163 1.87 -0.49 -13.02
N MET A 164 1.91 -0.69 -11.69
CA MET A 164 2.02 -2.02 -11.08
C MET A 164 0.79 -2.88 -11.32
N PHE A 165 -0.41 -2.30 -11.27
CA PHE A 165 -1.66 -3.03 -11.46
C PHE A 165 -1.96 -3.29 -12.93
N HIS A 166 -1.57 -2.36 -13.81
CA HIS A 166 -1.52 -2.67 -15.24
C HIS A 166 -0.63 -3.90 -15.49
N LYS A 167 0.60 -3.98 -14.94
CA LYS A 167 1.47 -5.16 -15.08
C LYS A 167 0.84 -6.43 -14.52
N ARG A 168 0.08 -6.35 -13.42
CA ARG A 168 -0.61 -7.48 -12.79
C ARG A 168 -1.73 -8.08 -13.65
N PHE A 169 -2.46 -7.26 -14.41
CA PHE A 169 -3.64 -7.72 -15.16
C PHE A 169 -3.42 -7.78 -16.69
N TYR A 170 -2.39 -7.14 -17.22
CA TYR A 170 -2.11 -7.10 -18.65
C TYR A 170 -1.42 -8.40 -19.12
N HIS A 171 -2.18 -9.49 -19.12
CA HIS A 171 -1.77 -10.80 -19.58
C HIS A 171 -2.64 -11.28 -20.76
N GLU A 172 -2.03 -12.02 -21.69
CA GLU A 172 -2.75 -12.58 -22.84
C GLU A 172 -3.60 -13.78 -22.42
N ALA A 173 -3.03 -14.66 -21.58
CA ALA A 173 -3.71 -15.84 -21.05
C ALA A 173 -3.86 -15.75 -19.52
N VAL A 174 -4.78 -16.54 -18.97
CA VAL A 174 -5.03 -16.62 -17.53
C VAL A 174 -3.90 -17.35 -16.79
N GLU A 175 -3.16 -18.20 -17.52
CA GLU A 175 -1.99 -18.95 -17.09
C GLU A 175 -0.82 -18.02 -16.75
N ASP A 176 -0.71 -16.89 -17.44
CA ASP A 176 0.36 -15.91 -17.26
C ASP A 176 0.12 -14.97 -16.08
N TYR A 177 -1.09 -14.95 -15.53
CA TYR A 177 -1.40 -14.17 -14.32
C TYR A 177 -0.61 -14.71 -13.13
N TRP A 178 0.31 -13.88 -12.62
CA TRP A 178 1.28 -14.26 -11.60
C TRP A 178 1.25 -13.30 -10.41
N ALA A 179 0.27 -13.50 -9.52
CA ALA A 179 0.16 -12.81 -8.24
C ALA A 179 -0.21 -13.80 -7.12
N ASN A 180 -0.08 -13.38 -5.86
CA ASN A 180 -0.34 -14.21 -4.67
C ASN A 180 -1.79 -14.73 -4.56
N ASP A 181 -2.72 -14.17 -5.33
CA ASP A 181 -4.13 -14.55 -5.35
C ASP A 181 -4.53 -15.33 -6.61
N LYS A 182 -3.58 -15.88 -7.38
CA LYS A 182 -3.84 -16.51 -8.69
C LYS A 182 -4.93 -17.56 -8.62
N VAL A 183 -4.97 -18.41 -7.59
CA VAL A 183 -5.94 -19.51 -7.51
C VAL A 183 -7.37 -18.97 -7.41
N MET A 184 -7.59 -17.99 -6.53
CA MET A 184 -8.90 -17.35 -6.33
C MET A 184 -9.31 -16.50 -7.52
N PHE A 185 -8.36 -15.77 -8.10
CA PHE A 185 -8.59 -14.95 -9.27
C PHE A 185 -9.01 -15.80 -10.47
N ARG A 186 -8.33 -16.93 -10.71
CA ARG A 186 -8.69 -17.90 -11.75
C ARG A 186 -10.07 -18.51 -11.54
N GLN A 187 -10.43 -18.82 -10.29
CA GLN A 187 -11.76 -19.32 -9.96
C GLN A 187 -12.83 -18.26 -10.27
N TYR A 188 -12.62 -17.02 -9.82
CA TYR A 188 -13.52 -15.90 -10.12
C TYR A 188 -13.71 -15.70 -11.63
N MET A 189 -12.62 -15.74 -12.41
CA MET A 189 -12.68 -15.64 -13.86
C MET A 189 -13.56 -16.73 -14.49
N ARG A 190 -13.39 -17.99 -14.07
CA ARG A 190 -14.24 -19.10 -14.56
C ARG A 190 -15.70 -18.90 -14.21
N ASP A 191 -15.99 -18.53 -12.96
CA ASP A 191 -17.36 -18.38 -12.46
C ASP A 191 -18.13 -17.24 -13.14
N HIS A 192 -17.42 -16.23 -13.64
CA HIS A 192 -18.01 -15.05 -14.29
C HIS A 192 -17.77 -15.01 -15.80
N GLY A 193 -17.20 -16.07 -16.38
CA GLY A 193 -17.00 -16.18 -17.83
C GLY A 193 -15.92 -15.25 -18.41
N PHE A 194 -14.98 -14.75 -17.59
CA PHE A 194 -13.84 -13.98 -18.07
C PHE A 194 -12.79 -14.89 -18.69
N THR A 195 -12.28 -14.51 -19.85
CA THR A 195 -11.21 -15.26 -20.54
C THR A 195 -9.84 -14.66 -20.27
N ARG A 196 -9.76 -13.37 -19.90
CA ARG A 196 -8.49 -12.66 -19.75
C ARG A 196 -8.47 -11.74 -18.51
N PRO A 197 -7.34 -11.67 -17.76
CA PRO A 197 -7.28 -10.91 -16.51
C PRO A 197 -7.61 -9.42 -16.66
N ILE A 198 -7.26 -8.81 -17.80
CA ILE A 198 -7.58 -7.41 -18.10
C ILE A 198 -9.08 -7.12 -18.10
N GLN A 199 -9.93 -8.08 -18.45
CA GLN A 199 -11.39 -7.91 -18.46
C GLN A 199 -11.90 -7.67 -17.03
N VAL A 200 -11.41 -8.47 -16.08
CA VAL A 200 -11.73 -8.31 -14.65
C VAL A 200 -11.29 -6.92 -14.17
N TRP A 201 -10.09 -6.48 -14.55
CA TRP A 201 -9.58 -5.17 -14.15
C TRP A 201 -10.42 -4.00 -14.71
N LEU A 202 -10.79 -4.06 -15.98
CA LEU A 202 -11.63 -3.03 -16.61
C LEU A 202 -13.03 -2.98 -15.99
N GLU A 203 -13.65 -4.14 -15.72
CA GLU A 203 -14.94 -4.22 -15.04
C GLU A 203 -14.87 -3.69 -13.60
N SER A 204 -13.83 -4.09 -12.86
CA SER A 204 -13.54 -3.58 -11.52
C SER A 204 -13.39 -2.04 -11.51
N LEU A 205 -12.65 -1.47 -12.46
CA LEU A 205 -12.51 -0.02 -12.59
C LEU A 205 -13.87 0.66 -12.82
N LYS A 206 -14.70 0.14 -13.73
CA LYS A 206 -16.05 0.68 -13.98
C LYS A 206 -16.92 0.62 -12.74
N THR A 207 -16.93 -0.53 -12.06
CA THR A 207 -17.71 -0.78 -10.85
C THR A 207 -17.33 0.19 -9.73
N ILE A 208 -16.03 0.38 -9.47
CA ILE A 208 -15.57 1.37 -8.49
C ILE A 208 -15.99 2.78 -8.90
N MET A 209 -15.86 3.14 -10.19
CA MET A 209 -16.19 4.49 -10.64
C MET A 209 -17.67 4.83 -10.47
N THR A 210 -18.58 3.89 -10.76
CA THR A 210 -20.04 4.06 -10.59
C THR A 210 -20.54 3.86 -9.17
N LEU A 211 -19.73 3.30 -8.27
CA LEU A 211 -20.11 3.07 -6.88
C LEU A 211 -20.51 4.37 -6.17
N GLU A 212 -21.75 4.40 -5.71
CA GLU A 212 -22.26 5.42 -4.79
C GLU A 212 -21.98 5.00 -3.35
N MET A 213 -21.22 5.80 -2.61
CA MET A 213 -20.91 5.53 -1.21
C MET A 213 -21.93 6.21 -0.31
N ASP A 214 -22.96 5.48 0.09
CA ASP A 214 -23.99 5.95 1.01
C ASP A 214 -23.44 6.12 2.46
N PRO A 215 -23.95 7.10 3.24
CA PRO A 215 -23.56 7.30 4.63
C PRO A 215 -23.79 6.09 5.56
N GLU A 216 -24.79 5.27 5.25
CA GLU A 216 -25.19 4.04 5.96
C GLU A 216 -24.20 2.89 5.73
N ARG A 217 -23.33 3.03 4.72
CA ARG A 217 -22.26 2.11 4.32
C ARG A 217 -22.74 0.79 3.71
N GLU A 218 -23.95 0.75 3.16
CA GLU A 218 -24.48 -0.41 2.44
C GLU A 218 -23.65 -0.74 1.20
N TRP A 219 -23.02 0.28 0.60
CA TRP A 219 -22.12 0.12 -0.54
C TRP A 219 -21.01 -0.92 -0.31
N MET A 220 -20.59 -1.16 0.94
CA MET A 220 -19.52 -2.11 1.27
C MET A 220 -19.93 -3.57 0.97
N GLU A 221 -21.18 -3.93 1.23
CA GLU A 221 -21.68 -5.26 0.86
C GLU A 221 -22.02 -5.35 -0.62
N LYS A 222 -22.55 -4.26 -1.20
CA LYS A 222 -22.84 -4.18 -2.65
C LYS A 222 -21.56 -4.38 -3.47
N ILE A 223 -20.46 -3.71 -3.12
CA ILE A 223 -19.22 -3.80 -3.90
C ILE A 223 -18.59 -5.20 -3.84
N LYS A 224 -18.66 -5.90 -2.70
CA LYS A 224 -18.15 -7.28 -2.57
C LYS A 224 -18.85 -8.28 -3.50
N GLN A 225 -20.10 -7.98 -3.88
CA GLN A 225 -20.92 -8.81 -4.77
C GLN A 225 -20.76 -8.44 -6.25
N GLN A 226 -20.29 -7.23 -6.56
CA GLN A 226 -20.26 -6.69 -7.92
C GLN A 226 -18.89 -6.78 -8.60
N MET A 227 -17.82 -7.02 -7.86
CA MET A 227 -16.47 -7.16 -8.40
C MET A 227 -15.69 -8.24 -7.67
N TYR A 228 -14.48 -8.54 -8.14
CA TYR A 228 -13.60 -9.50 -7.49
C TYR A 228 -13.38 -9.14 -6.01
N SER A 229 -13.80 -10.05 -5.11
CA SER A 229 -14.00 -9.73 -3.70
C SER A 229 -12.72 -9.31 -2.96
N HIS A 230 -11.55 -9.76 -3.40
CA HIS A 230 -10.28 -9.34 -2.80
C HIS A 230 -10.00 -7.86 -3.07
N ASP A 231 -10.22 -7.40 -4.30
CA ASP A 231 -10.09 -6.00 -4.69
C ASP A 231 -11.17 -5.13 -4.01
N ALA A 232 -12.40 -5.66 -3.87
CA ALA A 232 -13.48 -4.99 -3.13
C ALA A 232 -13.12 -4.76 -1.66
N ASN A 233 -12.62 -5.78 -0.98
CA ASN A 233 -12.16 -5.66 0.41
C ASN A 233 -11.03 -4.65 0.53
N TRP A 234 -10.13 -4.59 -0.45
CA TRP A 234 -9.05 -3.61 -0.46
C TRP A 234 -9.54 -2.17 -0.57
N LEU A 235 -10.55 -1.91 -1.42
CA LEU A 235 -11.21 -0.61 -1.47
C LEU A 235 -11.83 -0.24 -0.12
N ILE A 236 -12.51 -1.20 0.52
CA ILE A 236 -13.14 -0.98 1.84
C ILE A 236 -12.09 -0.62 2.89
N MET A 237 -10.99 -1.38 2.97
CA MET A 237 -9.88 -1.09 3.87
C MET A 237 -9.31 0.30 3.60
N HIS A 238 -9.00 0.64 2.34
CA HIS A 238 -8.48 1.96 1.98
C HIS A 238 -9.40 3.12 2.40
N VAL A 239 -10.72 2.97 2.22
CA VAL A 239 -11.69 4.05 2.47
C VAL A 239 -12.07 4.16 3.96
N GLN A 240 -12.26 3.03 4.65
CA GLN A 240 -12.79 2.98 6.02
C GLN A 240 -11.71 2.85 7.08
N GLU A 241 -10.63 2.13 6.79
CA GLU A 241 -9.61 1.76 7.77
C GLU A 241 -8.44 2.75 7.81
N MET A 242 -8.38 3.68 6.86
CA MET A 242 -7.38 4.74 6.85
C MET A 242 -8.00 6.14 6.98
N TYR A 243 -7.51 6.92 7.94
CA TYR A 243 -7.88 8.32 8.05
C TYR A 243 -6.96 9.22 7.22
N MET A 244 -7.56 10.21 6.56
CA MET A 244 -6.83 11.17 5.75
C MET A 244 -6.29 12.33 6.60
N ALA A 245 -5.02 12.68 6.40
CA ALA A 245 -4.37 13.87 6.93
C ALA A 245 -3.56 14.58 5.83
N ILE A 246 -3.30 15.87 6.00
CA ILE A 246 -2.61 16.70 5.00
C ILE A 246 -1.34 17.27 5.64
N CYS A 247 -0.17 16.99 5.06
CA CYS A 247 1.10 17.52 5.54
C CYS A 247 1.75 18.46 4.52
N THR A 248 2.49 19.44 5.03
CA THR A 248 3.20 20.46 4.26
C THR A 248 4.62 20.61 4.82
N PRO A 249 5.67 20.79 4.00
CA PRO A 249 7.01 20.99 4.54
C PRO A 249 7.10 22.35 5.26
N SER A 250 7.54 22.34 6.52
CA SER A 250 7.66 23.56 7.31
C SER A 250 8.75 24.51 6.79
N ASN A 251 9.78 23.95 6.15
CA ASN A 251 10.86 24.70 5.51
C ASN A 251 10.55 24.90 4.01
N PRO A 252 10.61 26.12 3.45
CA PRO A 252 10.40 26.38 2.02
C PRO A 252 11.32 25.59 1.08
N GLY A 253 12.53 25.26 1.51
CA GLY A 253 13.50 24.50 0.71
C GLY A 253 13.31 22.99 0.75
N ASP A 254 12.37 22.46 1.53
CA ASP A 254 12.07 21.04 1.56
C ASP A 254 10.88 20.75 0.64
N GLU A 255 10.95 19.66 -0.12
CA GLU A 255 9.94 19.32 -1.13
C GLU A 255 9.63 17.82 -1.10
N PHE A 256 8.38 17.47 -1.37
CA PHE A 256 7.99 16.09 -1.68
C PHE A 256 8.32 15.73 -3.13
N ILE A 257 8.74 14.49 -3.35
CA ILE A 257 8.94 13.93 -4.69
C ILE A 257 7.69 13.20 -5.17
N LEU A 258 7.65 12.88 -6.47
CA LEU A 258 6.59 12.11 -7.10
C LEU A 258 7.20 11.08 -8.07
N THR A 259 6.67 9.86 -8.05
CA THR A 259 7.03 8.73 -8.92
C THR A 259 5.77 8.16 -9.57
N ASP A 260 5.95 7.38 -10.64
CA ASP A 260 4.87 6.73 -11.38
C ASP A 260 3.94 5.88 -10.47
N ASN A 261 4.51 5.30 -9.41
CA ASN A 261 3.82 4.41 -8.49
C ASN A 261 3.51 5.05 -7.13
N SER A 262 3.69 6.36 -6.94
CA SER A 262 3.57 6.99 -5.60
C SER A 262 2.25 6.72 -4.88
N TYR A 263 1.16 6.52 -5.62
CA TYR A 263 -0.18 6.20 -5.08
C TYR A 263 -0.36 4.72 -4.72
N ASN A 264 0.64 3.89 -5.00
CA ASN A 264 0.70 2.47 -4.66
C ASN A 264 1.74 2.18 -3.58
N VAL A 265 2.49 3.20 -3.14
CA VAL A 265 3.49 3.06 -2.09
C VAL A 265 2.82 3.10 -0.72
N PHE A 266 3.25 2.17 0.15
CA PHE A 266 2.88 2.16 1.56
C PHE A 266 4.12 2.12 2.45
N GLU A 267 3.92 2.46 3.72
CA GLU A 267 4.88 2.24 4.80
C GLU A 267 4.32 1.20 5.77
N GLY A 268 5.14 0.26 6.18
CA GLY A 268 4.80 -0.81 7.13
C GLY A 268 5.68 -2.05 6.91
N PRO A 269 5.54 -3.08 7.76
CA PRO A 269 6.37 -4.28 7.66
C PRO A 269 6.02 -5.11 6.42
N ASN A 270 7.04 -5.75 5.86
CA ASN A 270 6.92 -6.70 4.76
C ASN A 270 7.89 -7.87 4.99
N HIS A 271 7.40 -9.10 4.95
CA HIS A 271 8.18 -10.32 5.11
C HIS A 271 8.30 -11.05 3.78
N PHE A 272 9.55 -11.41 3.46
CA PHE A 272 9.88 -12.24 2.31
C PHE A 272 10.46 -13.56 2.76
N ALA A 273 10.35 -14.56 1.91
CA ALA A 273 10.88 -15.89 2.16
C ALA A 273 11.38 -16.53 0.86
N GLN A 274 12.44 -17.32 0.95
CA GLN A 274 13.00 -18.06 -0.17
C GLN A 274 12.59 -19.53 -0.11
N ASP A 275 11.90 -20.03 -1.12
CA ASP A 275 11.60 -21.45 -1.26
C ASP A 275 12.91 -22.25 -1.40
N ILE A 276 13.14 -23.22 -0.51
CA ILE A 276 14.38 -24.00 -0.50
C ILE A 276 14.51 -24.97 -1.69
N GLN A 277 13.39 -25.34 -2.33
CA GLN A 277 13.36 -26.28 -3.45
C GLN A 277 13.59 -25.56 -4.77
N THR A 278 12.95 -24.40 -4.96
CA THR A 278 13.01 -23.64 -6.21
C THR A 278 14.05 -22.52 -6.19
N GLY A 279 14.43 -22.03 -5.00
CA GLY A 279 15.26 -20.84 -4.81
C GLY A 279 14.49 -19.52 -5.03
N GLU A 280 13.19 -19.57 -5.33
CA GLU A 280 12.37 -18.38 -5.59
C GLU A 280 12.06 -17.63 -4.30
N VAL A 281 12.05 -16.28 -4.37
CA VAL A 281 11.68 -15.43 -3.25
C VAL A 281 10.23 -14.97 -3.40
N HIS A 282 9.44 -15.12 -2.35
CA HIS A 282 8.03 -14.73 -2.31
C HIS A 282 7.78 -13.72 -1.19
N GLY A 283 6.86 -12.79 -1.42
CA GLY A 283 6.24 -12.02 -0.34
C GLY A 283 5.26 -12.91 0.43
N VAL A 284 5.36 -12.90 1.75
CA VAL A 284 4.62 -13.82 2.65
C VAL A 284 3.60 -13.09 3.49
N ALA A 285 3.94 -11.90 3.96
CA ALA A 285 3.03 -11.07 4.74
C ALA A 285 3.44 -9.61 4.62
N ASP A 286 2.45 -8.74 4.55
CA ASP A 286 2.60 -7.30 4.61
C ASP A 286 1.54 -6.69 5.54
N ALA A 287 1.86 -5.53 6.11
CA ALA A 287 0.86 -4.69 6.77
C ALA A 287 1.10 -3.23 6.41
N ASN A 288 0.03 -2.52 6.09
CA ASN A 288 0.08 -1.12 5.64
C ASN A 288 -0.23 -0.20 6.81
N PHE A 289 0.74 0.57 7.30
CA PHE A 289 0.53 1.59 8.32
C PHE A 289 0.19 2.95 7.73
N HIS A 290 0.84 3.32 6.63
CA HIS A 290 0.57 4.57 5.93
C HIS A 290 0.55 4.40 4.42
N GLU A 291 -0.26 5.19 3.73
CA GLU A 291 -0.23 5.37 2.27
C GLU A 291 -0.09 6.85 1.92
N PHE A 292 0.42 7.12 0.71
CA PHE A 292 0.84 8.46 0.32
C PHE A 292 0.20 8.93 -0.97
N ALA A 293 -0.10 10.22 -1.01
CA ALA A 293 -0.58 10.90 -2.20
C ALA A 293 0.12 12.27 -2.31
N PRO A 294 1.31 12.34 -2.94
CA PRO A 294 1.97 13.61 -3.23
C PRO A 294 1.11 14.45 -4.18
N VAL A 295 0.70 15.64 -3.74
CA VAL A 295 -0.18 16.53 -4.53
C VAL A 295 0.61 17.63 -5.21
N SER A 296 1.65 18.13 -4.55
CA SER A 296 2.61 19.13 -5.03
C SER A 296 3.93 18.96 -4.28
N PRO A 297 5.03 19.66 -4.67
CA PRO A 297 6.24 19.71 -3.86
C PRO A 297 5.99 20.19 -2.41
N ARG A 298 4.90 20.91 -2.17
CA ARG A 298 4.59 21.57 -0.89
C ARG A 298 3.43 20.93 -0.12
N LEU A 299 2.81 19.89 -0.67
CA LEU A 299 1.61 19.27 -0.10
C LEU A 299 1.54 17.78 -0.41
N MET A 300 1.35 16.98 0.64
CA MET A 300 1.10 15.55 0.53
C MET A 300 -0.12 15.19 1.40
N ILE A 301 -0.96 14.32 0.86
CA ILE A 301 -1.98 13.63 1.64
C ILE A 301 -1.36 12.33 2.17
N VAL A 302 -1.54 12.07 3.45
CA VAL A 302 -1.15 10.84 4.12
C VAL A 302 -2.41 10.15 4.61
N LEU A 303 -2.56 8.88 4.28
CA LEU A 303 -3.58 8.01 4.85
C LEU A 303 -2.92 7.21 5.96
N ARG A 304 -3.42 7.31 7.20
CA ARG A 304 -2.91 6.55 8.35
C ARG A 304 -3.92 5.49 8.77
N HIS A 305 -3.46 4.25 8.91
CA HIS A 305 -4.30 3.12 9.31
C HIS A 305 -4.77 3.25 10.77
N PHE A 306 -6.00 2.81 11.05
CA PHE A 306 -6.57 2.83 12.41
C PHE A 306 -5.89 1.87 13.40
N LEU A 307 -5.03 0.95 12.93
CA LEU A 307 -4.25 0.06 13.79
C LEU A 307 -3.21 0.84 14.61
N LEU A 308 -2.86 2.05 14.16
CA LEU A 308 -2.00 2.96 14.90
C LEU A 308 -2.81 3.79 15.91
N PRO A 309 -2.20 4.15 17.06
CA PRO A 309 -2.89 4.92 18.10
C PRO A 309 -3.50 6.24 17.60
N VAL A 310 -4.68 6.55 18.13
CA VAL A 310 -5.37 7.83 17.96
C VAL A 310 -5.70 8.34 19.36
N PRO A 311 -4.88 9.26 19.91
CA PRO A 311 -4.94 9.60 21.33
C PRO A 311 -6.32 9.99 21.85
N GLU A 312 -7.13 10.69 21.06
CA GLU A 312 -8.47 11.12 21.49
C GLU A 312 -9.51 9.99 21.48
N GLU A 313 -9.33 8.97 20.64
CA GLU A 313 -10.18 7.78 20.59
C GLU A 313 -9.73 6.73 21.62
N ASP A 314 -8.40 6.61 21.85
CA ASP A 314 -7.80 5.69 22.82
C ASP A 314 -8.12 6.02 24.28
N ARG A 315 -8.67 7.21 24.56
CA ARG A 315 -9.22 7.52 25.88
C ARG A 315 -10.46 6.71 26.20
N HIS A 316 -11.17 6.21 25.19
CA HIS A 316 -12.27 5.28 25.39
C HIS A 316 -11.70 3.86 25.51
N PRO A 317 -11.78 3.20 26.69
CA PRO A 317 -11.10 1.93 26.93
C PRO A 317 -11.47 0.85 25.91
N GLU A 318 -12.75 0.74 25.55
CA GLU A 318 -13.22 -0.24 24.57
C GLU A 318 -12.66 -0.02 23.16
N ILE A 319 -12.50 1.25 22.72
CA ILE A 319 -11.95 1.55 21.40
C ILE A 319 -10.46 1.24 21.38
N ARG A 320 -9.74 1.64 22.43
CA ARG A 320 -8.31 1.31 22.58
C ARG A 320 -8.09 -0.19 22.55
N GLU A 321 -8.87 -0.92 23.34
CA GLU A 321 -8.75 -2.37 23.46
C GLU A 321 -9.11 -3.09 22.15
N LEU A 322 -10.13 -2.63 21.43
CA LEU A 322 -10.46 -3.12 20.09
C LEU A 322 -9.30 -2.91 19.11
N ARG A 323 -8.69 -1.72 19.12
CA ARG A 323 -7.52 -1.39 18.28
C ARG A 323 -6.32 -2.25 18.62
N GLU A 324 -5.99 -2.40 19.90
CA GLU A 324 -4.89 -3.25 20.37
C GLU A 324 -5.10 -4.70 19.91
N THR A 325 -6.33 -5.22 20.03
CA THR A 325 -6.70 -6.56 19.57
C THR A 325 -6.51 -6.72 18.06
N MET A 326 -7.03 -5.77 17.26
CA MET A 326 -6.89 -5.79 15.80
C MET A 326 -5.43 -5.67 15.36
N ARG A 327 -4.66 -4.80 16.03
CA ARG A 327 -3.23 -4.64 15.78
C ARG A 327 -2.48 -5.94 16.07
N TYR A 328 -2.81 -6.61 17.16
CA TYR A 328 -2.17 -7.87 17.49
C TYR A 328 -2.38 -8.91 16.38
N THR A 329 -3.64 -9.08 15.94
CA THR A 329 -4.00 -10.11 14.97
C THR A 329 -3.51 -9.81 13.55
N SER A 330 -3.47 -8.54 13.17
CA SER A 330 -3.06 -8.12 11.83
C SER A 330 -1.55 -7.87 11.71
N VAL A 331 -0.87 -7.63 12.84
CA VAL A 331 0.56 -7.23 12.84
C VAL A 331 1.37 -8.10 13.79
N ASP A 332 1.10 -8.02 15.10
CA ASP A 332 2.06 -8.52 16.09
C ASP A 332 2.24 -10.03 16.10
N ASP A 333 1.19 -10.81 15.80
CA ASP A 333 1.29 -12.28 15.71
C ASP A 333 2.17 -12.72 14.52
N THR A 334 2.36 -11.84 13.52
CA THR A 334 3.12 -12.13 12.28
C THR A 334 4.50 -11.48 12.28
N PHE A 335 4.60 -10.20 12.65
CA PHE A 335 5.83 -9.40 12.58
C PHE A 335 6.52 -9.23 13.94
N GLY A 336 5.84 -9.57 15.03
CA GLY A 336 6.32 -9.42 16.40
C GLY A 336 5.76 -8.19 17.12
N VAL A 337 5.63 -8.30 18.44
CA VAL A 337 5.02 -7.25 19.31
C VAL A 337 5.79 -5.93 19.32
N ASP A 338 7.06 -5.94 18.92
CA ASP A 338 7.94 -4.77 18.86
C ASP A 338 7.96 -4.10 17.47
N THR A 339 7.18 -4.61 16.50
CA THR A 339 7.06 -3.98 15.18
C THR A 339 6.46 -2.58 15.33
N LYS A 340 7.12 -1.57 14.79
CA LYS A 340 6.66 -0.16 14.84
C LYS A 340 6.63 0.45 13.45
N SER A 341 5.78 1.45 13.29
CA SER A 341 5.84 2.31 12.11
C SER A 341 7.07 3.20 12.19
N SER A 342 7.78 3.32 11.07
CA SER A 342 8.85 4.30 10.88
C SER A 342 8.33 5.75 10.90
N LEU A 343 7.02 5.95 10.77
CA LEU A 343 6.30 7.23 10.80
C LEU A 343 5.35 7.34 12.00
N GLU A 344 5.55 6.53 13.05
CA GLU A 344 4.76 6.62 14.29
C GLU A 344 4.78 8.03 14.88
N ASP A 345 5.92 8.71 14.78
CA ASP A 345 6.16 10.07 15.29
C ASP A 345 5.71 11.20 14.35
N LEU A 346 5.17 10.88 13.16
CA LEU A 346 4.69 11.88 12.21
C LEU A 346 3.54 12.69 12.84
N PRO A 347 3.67 14.04 12.97
CA PRO A 347 2.78 14.87 13.79
C PRO A 347 1.51 15.26 13.02
N ILE A 348 0.73 14.24 12.64
CA ILE A 348 -0.57 14.37 11.99
C ILE A 348 -1.67 13.82 12.90
N ARG A 349 -2.89 14.32 12.74
CA ARG A 349 -4.07 13.83 13.46
C ARG A 349 -5.26 13.68 12.51
N LYS A 350 -6.21 12.87 12.94
CA LYS A 350 -7.49 12.68 12.26
C LYS A 350 -8.26 14.01 12.18
N ALA A 351 -8.94 14.23 11.05
CA ALA A 351 -9.75 15.42 10.84
C ALA A 351 -10.86 15.54 11.90
N ARG A 352 -11.17 16.78 12.30
CA ARG A 352 -12.39 17.04 13.09
C ARG A 352 -13.60 16.92 12.17
N ASN A 353 -14.78 16.76 12.75
CA ASN A 353 -16.02 16.65 11.99
C ASN A 353 -17.14 17.44 12.67
N SER A 354 -18.27 17.61 11.98
CA SER A 354 -19.42 18.35 12.51
C SER A 354 -20.20 17.60 13.59
N TYR A 355 -20.13 16.27 13.59
CA TYR A 355 -20.94 15.40 14.45
C TYR A 355 -20.29 14.99 15.78
N SER A 356 -19.03 15.39 15.99
CA SER A 356 -18.32 15.11 17.22
C SER A 356 -17.49 16.30 17.69
N LYS A 357 -17.38 16.41 19.02
CA LYS A 357 -16.55 17.39 19.72
C LYS A 357 -15.59 16.68 20.67
N ILE A 358 -14.53 17.38 21.07
CA ILE A 358 -13.63 16.90 22.10
C ILE A 358 -13.98 17.56 23.41
N VAL A 359 -14.28 16.75 24.42
CA VAL A 359 -14.50 17.20 25.80
C VAL A 359 -13.57 16.39 26.69
N ASN A 360 -12.78 17.08 27.52
CA ASN A 360 -11.76 16.46 28.37
C ASN A 360 -10.81 15.51 27.59
N GLY A 361 -10.50 15.88 26.35
CA GLY A 361 -9.63 15.12 25.44
C GLY A 361 -10.24 13.83 24.86
N GLN A 362 -11.51 13.54 25.12
CA GLN A 362 -12.24 12.40 24.56
C GLN A 362 -13.18 12.88 23.45
N VAL A 363 -13.32 12.06 22.40
CA VAL A 363 -14.30 12.31 21.34
C VAL A 363 -15.71 11.94 21.84
N ILE A 364 -16.62 12.91 21.85
CA ILE A 364 -18.03 12.71 22.17
C ILE A 364 -18.90 13.22 21.02
N ARG A 365 -20.05 12.58 20.79
CA ARG A 365 -21.03 13.05 19.80
C ARG A 365 -21.67 14.36 20.26
N VAL A 366 -22.09 15.18 19.31
CA VAL A 366 -22.82 16.43 19.60
C VAL A 366 -24.26 16.09 20.00
N GLU A 367 -24.80 16.77 21.02
CA GLU A 367 -26.18 16.59 21.47
C GLU A 367 -27.19 17.00 20.37
N GLY A 368 -28.25 16.20 20.19
CA GLY A 368 -29.30 16.46 19.20
C GLY A 368 -29.08 15.83 17.82
N GLU A 369 -27.91 15.25 17.56
CA GLU A 369 -27.72 14.45 16.34
C GLU A 369 -28.24 13.02 16.52
N HIS A 370 -29.07 12.56 15.59
CA HIS A 370 -29.76 11.26 15.61
C HIS A 370 -28.84 10.03 15.48
N GLY A 371 -27.52 10.19 15.65
CA GLY A 371 -26.55 9.10 15.64
C GLY A 371 -26.28 8.44 14.28
N CYS A 372 -27.00 8.86 13.24
CA CYS A 372 -26.81 8.46 11.84
C CYS A 372 -25.83 9.42 11.14
N TYR A 373 -24.93 8.86 10.33
CA TYR A 373 -24.08 9.65 9.44
C TYR A 373 -24.92 10.27 8.33
N THR A 374 -24.59 11.50 7.92
CA THR A 374 -25.34 12.19 6.87
C THR A 374 -24.43 12.68 5.76
N LYS A 375 -25.01 12.93 4.58
CA LYS A 375 -24.31 13.56 3.45
C LYS A 375 -23.82 14.98 3.76
N ASP A 376 -24.45 15.64 4.72
CA ASP A 376 -24.17 17.03 5.10
C ASP A 376 -23.06 17.16 6.14
N ASP A 377 -22.55 16.03 6.65
CA ASP A 377 -21.42 15.99 7.58
C ASP A 377 -20.19 16.68 6.97
N LYS A 378 -19.58 17.56 7.75
CA LYS A 378 -18.38 18.31 7.35
C LYS A 378 -17.16 17.78 8.07
N PHE A 379 -16.02 17.82 7.37
CA PHE A 379 -14.72 17.38 7.85
C PHE A 379 -13.72 18.52 7.75
N TYR A 380 -13.00 18.76 8.84
CA TYR A 380 -12.06 19.87 9.00
C TYR A 380 -10.63 19.31 9.05
N PHE A 381 -9.93 19.37 7.92
CA PHE A 381 -8.57 18.86 7.75
C PHE A 381 -7.57 19.96 8.05
N SER A 382 -6.74 19.79 9.08
CA SER A 382 -5.62 20.73 9.29
C SER A 382 -4.50 20.48 8.29
N LEU A 383 -3.81 21.56 7.90
CA LEU A 383 -2.57 21.49 7.14
C LEU A 383 -1.41 21.41 8.14
N PHE A 384 -0.82 20.21 8.30
CA PHE A 384 0.23 19.97 9.29
C PHE A 384 1.62 20.34 8.75
N PRO A 385 2.28 21.39 9.27
CA PRO A 385 3.67 21.65 8.93
C PRO A 385 4.55 20.55 9.52
N VAL A 386 5.27 19.84 8.67
CA VAL A 386 6.21 18.78 9.06
C VAL A 386 7.65 19.21 8.79
N GLY A 387 8.53 18.97 9.76
CA GLY A 387 9.95 19.30 9.64
C GLY A 387 10.68 18.41 8.63
N ARG A 388 11.88 18.86 8.22
CA ARG A 388 12.78 18.17 7.28
C ARG A 388 12.94 16.68 7.54
N TYR A 389 13.06 16.30 8.81
CA TYR A 389 13.18 14.91 9.23
C TYR A 389 12.06 14.02 8.66
N HIS A 390 10.81 14.47 8.78
CA HIS A 390 9.65 13.72 8.27
C HIS A 390 9.54 13.78 6.75
N VAL A 391 9.85 14.93 6.13
CA VAL A 391 9.89 15.06 4.66
C VAL A 391 10.89 14.05 4.07
N ASN A 392 12.06 13.95 4.69
CA ASN A 392 13.10 13.00 4.31
C ASN A 392 12.66 11.54 4.48
N LYS A 393 11.99 11.18 5.58
CA LYS A 393 11.41 9.83 5.76
C LYS A 393 10.36 9.50 4.69
N LEU A 394 9.44 10.44 4.42
CA LEU A 394 8.38 10.27 3.41
C LEU A 394 8.98 10.07 2.01
N ASN A 395 9.92 10.93 1.61
CA ASN A 395 10.61 10.77 0.32
C ASN A 395 11.46 9.50 0.27
N LYS A 396 12.10 9.10 1.38
CA LYS A 396 12.85 7.83 1.46
C LYS A 396 11.94 6.65 1.11
N ILE A 397 10.73 6.57 1.67
CA ILE A 397 9.78 5.48 1.39
C ILE A 397 9.40 5.46 -0.11
N LEU A 398 9.17 6.62 -0.72
CA LEU A 398 8.91 6.72 -2.17
C LEU A 398 10.11 6.25 -3.01
N LEU A 399 11.34 6.57 -2.60
CA LEU A 399 12.57 6.14 -3.28
C LEU A 399 12.83 4.64 -3.14
N GLU A 400 12.56 4.05 -1.97
CA GLU A 400 12.69 2.60 -1.72
C GLU A 400 11.79 1.79 -2.66
N ASN A 401 10.66 2.35 -3.07
CA ASN A 401 9.69 1.71 -3.97
C ASN A 401 9.88 2.13 -5.43
N SER A 402 10.99 2.78 -5.80
CA SER A 402 11.13 3.36 -7.15
C SER A 402 11.85 2.46 -8.17
N SER A 403 12.29 1.26 -7.81
CA SER A 403 13.10 0.36 -8.66
C SER A 403 12.49 0.03 -10.02
N HIS A 404 11.16 0.00 -10.08
CA HIS A 404 10.38 -0.27 -11.29
C HIS A 404 9.74 0.96 -11.94
N CYS A 405 10.06 2.17 -11.46
CA CYS A 405 9.52 3.43 -11.98
C CYS A 405 10.28 3.91 -13.21
N SER A 406 9.60 4.68 -14.07
CA SER A 406 10.26 5.34 -15.19
C SER A 406 10.84 6.69 -14.82
N ARG A 407 10.26 7.41 -13.84
CA ARG A 407 10.67 8.77 -13.48
C ARG A 407 10.62 9.04 -11.98
N ILE A 408 11.46 9.99 -11.56
CA ILE A 408 11.34 10.66 -10.26
C ILE A 408 11.19 12.16 -10.51
N VAL A 409 10.00 12.70 -10.28
CA VAL A 409 9.66 14.12 -10.42
C VAL A 409 9.97 14.87 -9.12
N PHE A 410 10.53 16.06 -9.24
CA PHE A 410 10.90 16.92 -8.11
C PHE A 410 10.70 18.40 -8.46
N GLY A 411 10.64 19.28 -7.46
CA GLY A 411 10.47 20.72 -7.68
C GLY A 411 11.78 21.40 -8.09
N SER A 412 12.81 21.29 -7.26
CA SER A 412 14.13 21.90 -7.47
C SER A 412 15.28 20.89 -7.36
N GLN A 413 16.30 21.04 -8.20
CA GLN A 413 17.49 20.16 -8.18
C GLN A 413 18.21 20.20 -6.82
N ALA A 414 18.26 21.37 -6.17
CA ALA A 414 18.88 21.51 -4.86
C ALA A 414 18.14 20.74 -3.76
N SER A 415 16.80 20.76 -3.76
CA SER A 415 15.99 19.97 -2.83
C SER A 415 16.11 18.47 -3.11
N PHE A 416 16.09 18.10 -4.40
CA PHE A 416 16.26 16.72 -4.82
C PHE A 416 17.63 16.16 -4.42
N LEU A 417 18.72 16.91 -4.59
CA LEU A 417 20.06 16.49 -4.16
C LEU A 417 20.10 16.21 -2.66
N ARG A 418 19.52 17.09 -1.82
CA ARG A 418 19.45 16.87 -0.36
C ARG A 418 18.63 15.62 -0.01
N THR A 419 17.52 15.41 -0.69
CA THR A 419 16.67 14.22 -0.53
C THR A 419 17.45 12.95 -0.89
N LEU A 420 18.17 12.98 -2.01
CA LEU A 420 18.98 11.87 -2.49
C LEU A 420 20.15 11.58 -1.54
N GLU A 421 20.86 12.62 -1.07
CA GLU A 421 21.91 12.48 -0.07
C GLU A 421 21.41 11.82 1.23
N TYR A 422 20.27 12.26 1.74
CA TYR A 422 19.66 11.65 2.92
C TYR A 422 19.33 10.17 2.67
N TYR A 423 18.66 9.88 1.54
CA TYR A 423 18.30 8.52 1.18
C TYR A 423 19.54 7.63 1.08
N MET A 424 20.53 8.04 0.29
CA MET A 424 21.69 7.21 -0.05
C MET A 424 22.63 6.97 1.13
N THR A 425 22.71 7.91 2.08
CA THR A 425 23.59 7.78 3.25
C THR A 425 22.97 7.09 4.46
N ALA A 426 21.64 6.97 4.51
CA ALA A 426 20.97 6.22 5.56
C ALA A 426 21.20 4.71 5.38
N PRO A 427 21.72 3.99 6.40
CA PRO A 427 21.85 2.54 6.34
C PRO A 427 20.52 1.87 6.01
N LYS A 428 20.55 0.93 5.07
CA LYS A 428 19.37 0.15 4.67
C LYS A 428 19.74 -1.27 4.31
N GLY A 429 18.89 -2.20 4.75
CA GLY A 429 18.95 -3.60 4.36
C GLY A 429 18.07 -3.86 3.14
N ILE A 430 18.61 -4.59 2.17
CA ILE A 430 17.92 -4.95 0.93
C ILE A 430 17.62 -6.44 0.99
N THR A 431 16.36 -6.80 0.78
CA THR A 431 15.86 -8.19 0.75
C THR A 431 14.60 -8.25 -0.11
N GLY A 432 14.07 -9.45 -0.32
CA GLY A 432 12.83 -9.67 -1.07
C GLY A 432 13.00 -9.86 -2.57
N CYS A 433 11.87 -9.95 -3.27
CA CYS A 433 11.80 -10.34 -4.68
C CYS A 433 12.58 -9.39 -5.61
N ASP A 434 12.63 -8.11 -5.26
CA ASP A 434 13.24 -7.06 -6.08
C ASP A 434 14.65 -6.67 -5.62
N ALA A 435 15.29 -7.44 -4.73
CA ALA A 435 16.56 -7.07 -4.12
C ALA A 435 17.64 -6.68 -5.14
N ASP A 436 17.79 -7.45 -6.21
CA ASP A 436 18.78 -7.18 -7.25
C ASP A 436 18.45 -5.92 -8.07
N ALA A 437 17.17 -5.72 -8.41
CA ALA A 437 16.71 -4.52 -9.10
C ALA A 437 16.94 -3.26 -8.24
N ILE A 438 16.69 -3.35 -6.93
CA ILE A 438 16.97 -2.29 -5.96
C ILE A 438 18.48 -2.00 -5.90
N VAL A 439 19.34 -3.01 -5.83
CA VAL A 439 20.80 -2.81 -5.82
C VAL A 439 21.28 -2.12 -7.10
N VAL A 440 20.78 -2.54 -8.26
CA VAL A 440 21.09 -1.89 -9.54
C VAL A 440 20.65 -0.42 -9.52
N GLN A 441 19.44 -0.14 -9.04
CA GLN A 441 18.95 1.22 -8.93
C GLN A 441 19.81 2.06 -7.99
N LEU A 442 20.17 1.54 -6.81
CA LEU A 442 20.99 2.24 -5.83
C LEU A 442 22.37 2.62 -6.40
N ARG A 443 23.00 1.73 -7.17
CA ARG A 443 24.26 2.05 -7.86
C ARG A 443 24.10 3.20 -8.85
N LYS A 444 23.02 3.20 -9.64
CA LYS A 444 22.74 4.28 -10.61
C LYS A 444 22.38 5.61 -9.92
N LEU A 445 21.65 5.55 -8.80
CA LEU A 445 21.36 6.71 -7.97
C LEU A 445 22.61 7.27 -7.28
N ASP A 446 23.53 6.42 -6.82
CA ASP A 446 24.82 6.82 -6.25
C ASP A 446 25.69 7.54 -7.31
N GLN A 447 25.72 7.02 -8.53
CA GLN A 447 26.38 7.69 -9.65
C GLN A 447 25.78 9.07 -9.91
N LEU A 448 24.45 9.17 -10.04
CA LEU A 448 23.75 10.44 -10.25
C LEU A 448 24.04 11.43 -9.11
N MET A 449 24.00 10.97 -7.86
CA MET A 449 24.29 11.80 -6.68
C MET A 449 25.70 12.41 -6.73
N LYS A 450 26.69 11.64 -7.19
CA LYS A 450 28.08 12.11 -7.38
C LYS A 450 28.20 13.10 -8.55
N GLU A 451 27.52 12.84 -9.66
CA GLU A 451 27.46 13.73 -10.82
C GLU A 451 26.79 15.08 -10.48
N MET A 452 25.81 15.07 -9.57
CA MET A 452 25.21 16.28 -9.00
C MET A 452 26.13 17.03 -8.01
N GLY A 453 27.35 16.54 -7.77
CA GLY A 453 28.36 17.20 -6.94
C GLY A 453 28.43 16.74 -5.48
N SER A 454 27.70 15.69 -5.08
CA SER A 454 27.83 15.16 -3.71
C SER A 454 29.15 14.42 -3.51
N LYS A 455 29.70 14.56 -2.31
CA LYS A 455 30.89 13.81 -1.84
C LYS A 455 30.52 12.73 -0.81
N ARG A 456 29.23 12.51 -0.58
CA ARG A 456 28.77 11.57 0.44
C ARG A 456 28.97 10.13 -0.02
N GLN A 457 29.16 9.24 0.96
CA GLN A 457 29.27 7.80 0.73
C GLN A 457 27.92 7.14 0.96
N SER A 458 27.48 6.36 -0.02
CA SER A 458 26.25 5.60 0.08
C SER A 458 26.42 4.35 0.96
N GLN A 459 25.34 3.94 1.63
CA GLN A 459 25.35 2.81 2.57
C GLN A 459 24.13 1.89 2.33
N TRP A 460 24.39 0.62 2.02
CA TRP A 460 23.38 -0.42 1.96
C TRP A 460 24.02 -1.81 2.12
N PHE A 461 23.22 -2.78 2.54
CA PHE A 461 23.62 -4.17 2.73
C PHE A 461 22.55 -5.08 2.14
N GLN A 462 22.94 -6.16 1.48
CA GLN A 462 22.00 -7.16 0.96
C GLN A 462 21.97 -8.35 1.90
N PHE A 463 20.77 -8.81 2.24
CA PHE A 463 20.55 -9.97 3.08
C PHE A 463 19.76 -11.04 2.31
N PRO A 464 20.11 -12.33 2.46
CA PRO A 464 19.27 -13.39 1.91
C PRO A 464 17.90 -13.37 2.60
N SER A 465 16.85 -13.66 1.84
CA SER A 465 15.53 -13.88 2.40
C SER A 465 15.54 -15.16 3.25
N PRO A 466 14.88 -15.21 4.41
CA PRO A 466 14.82 -16.42 5.22
C PRO A 466 14.21 -17.61 4.43
N PRO A 467 14.64 -18.86 4.69
CA PRO A 467 14.18 -20.02 3.92
C PRO A 467 12.74 -20.42 4.27
N MET A 468 11.96 -20.93 3.31
CA MET A 468 10.69 -21.62 3.52
C MET A 468 10.63 -22.96 2.79
N LEU A 469 9.82 -23.89 3.29
CA LEU A 469 9.75 -25.24 2.72
C LEU A 469 9.04 -25.32 1.36
N SER A 470 8.03 -24.48 1.11
CA SER A 470 7.29 -24.46 -0.15
C SER A 470 6.42 -23.20 -0.28
N GLY A 471 6.66 -22.41 -1.33
CA GLY A 471 5.83 -21.26 -1.72
C GLY A 471 4.43 -21.67 -2.19
N GLU A 472 4.29 -22.78 -2.91
CA GLU A 472 3.00 -23.30 -3.37
C GLU A 472 2.09 -23.68 -2.20
N LYS A 473 2.62 -24.36 -1.18
CA LYS A 473 1.85 -24.68 0.02
C LYS A 473 1.42 -23.42 0.78
N HIS A 474 2.28 -22.39 0.80
CA HIS A 474 1.94 -21.11 1.41
C HIS A 474 0.77 -20.43 0.66
N GLU A 475 0.82 -20.38 -0.68
CA GLU A 475 -0.26 -19.85 -1.52
C GLU A 475 -1.58 -20.63 -1.34
N ALA A 476 -1.51 -21.96 -1.24
CA ALA A 476 -2.67 -22.81 -1.00
C ALA A 476 -3.33 -22.52 0.36
N LYS A 477 -2.52 -22.34 1.42
CA LYS A 477 -3.01 -21.95 2.75
C LYS A 477 -3.65 -20.57 2.74
N PHE A 478 -3.02 -19.59 2.10
CA PHE A 478 -3.59 -18.25 1.96
C PHE A 478 -4.93 -18.28 1.23
N THR A 479 -5.03 -19.04 0.14
CA THR A 479 -6.26 -19.25 -0.63
C THR A 479 -7.37 -19.88 0.24
N ALA A 480 -7.05 -20.94 0.98
CA ALA A 480 -8.02 -21.61 1.83
C ALA A 480 -8.60 -20.67 2.91
N TYR A 481 -7.77 -19.78 3.47
CA TYR A 481 -8.21 -18.83 4.48
C TYR A 481 -9.19 -17.81 3.91
N HIS A 482 -8.88 -17.26 2.74
CA HIS A 482 -9.80 -16.33 2.10
C HIS A 482 -11.11 -16.99 1.69
N GLN A 483 -11.08 -18.26 1.24
CA GLN A 483 -12.30 -19.03 0.98
C GLN A 483 -13.12 -19.25 2.25
N TYR A 484 -12.47 -19.59 3.37
CA TYR A 484 -13.11 -19.71 4.69
C TYR A 484 -13.75 -18.40 5.16
N MET A 485 -13.05 -17.28 4.99
CA MET A 485 -13.59 -15.96 5.35
C MET A 485 -14.74 -15.53 4.45
N LYS A 486 -14.71 -15.90 3.16
CA LYS A 486 -15.76 -15.58 2.17
C LYS A 486 -17.03 -16.39 2.38
N SER A 487 -16.94 -17.63 2.83
CA SER A 487 -18.12 -18.48 3.04
C SER A 487 -19.02 -18.01 4.18
N GLY A 488 -18.61 -16.98 4.92
CA GLY A 488 -19.33 -16.46 6.09
C GLY A 488 -19.35 -17.54 7.15
N ALA A 489 -18.42 -17.48 8.11
CA ALA A 489 -18.22 -18.46 9.20
C ALA A 489 -19.46 -18.76 10.09
N GLU A 490 -20.67 -18.36 9.68
CA GLU A 490 -21.97 -18.79 10.21
C GLU A 490 -22.19 -20.32 10.16
N HIS A 491 -21.31 -21.09 9.51
CA HIS A 491 -21.39 -22.57 9.48
C HIS A 491 -20.26 -23.35 10.16
N ASP A 492 -19.21 -22.72 10.70
CA ASP A 492 -18.24 -23.48 11.54
C ASP A 492 -18.73 -23.59 12.99
N SER A 493 -19.93 -24.16 13.13
CA SER A 493 -20.61 -24.28 14.42
C SER A 493 -19.82 -25.15 15.39
N SER A 494 -19.04 -26.15 14.95
CA SER A 494 -18.35 -27.08 15.88
C SER A 494 -17.15 -26.43 16.57
N PHE A 495 -16.19 -25.87 15.83
CA PHE A 495 -15.00 -25.23 16.42
C PHE A 495 -15.38 -24.01 17.26
N LEU A 496 -16.22 -23.11 16.72
CA LEU A 496 -16.67 -21.93 17.46
C LEU A 496 -17.63 -22.28 18.59
N ALA A 497 -18.44 -23.35 18.50
CA ALA A 497 -19.23 -23.81 19.65
C ALA A 497 -18.33 -24.39 20.75
N ILE A 498 -17.29 -25.16 20.41
CA ILE A 498 -16.32 -25.65 21.38
C ILE A 498 -15.64 -24.47 22.08
N TYR A 499 -15.17 -23.48 21.31
CA TYR A 499 -14.62 -22.25 21.90
C TYR A 499 -15.65 -21.56 22.82
N LYS A 500 -16.89 -21.36 22.36
CA LYS A 500 -17.96 -20.73 23.17
C LYS A 500 -18.26 -21.51 24.44
N ALA A 501 -18.25 -22.85 24.40
CA ALA A 501 -18.43 -23.71 25.56
C ALA A 501 -17.31 -23.52 26.58
N PHE A 502 -16.05 -23.46 26.13
CA PHE A 502 -14.91 -23.17 27.02
C PHE A 502 -14.90 -21.73 27.52
N ALA A 503 -15.30 -20.76 26.70
CA ALA A 503 -15.33 -19.35 27.05
C ALA A 503 -16.47 -19.04 28.04
N ARG A 504 -17.54 -19.85 28.06
CA ARG A 504 -18.74 -19.65 28.92
C ARG A 504 -19.34 -18.24 28.79
N GLY A 505 -19.22 -17.64 27.62
CA GLY A 505 -19.65 -16.25 27.35
C GLY A 505 -18.73 -15.16 27.92
N ALA A 506 -17.61 -15.51 28.55
CA ALA A 506 -16.62 -14.57 29.07
C ALA A 506 -15.38 -14.54 28.15
N GLY A 507 -15.03 -13.34 27.66
CA GLY A 507 -13.88 -13.12 26.78
C GLY A 507 -14.26 -12.89 25.31
N THR A 508 -13.31 -12.37 24.53
CA THR A 508 -13.44 -12.25 23.07
C THR A 508 -12.46 -13.21 22.42
N TRP A 509 -12.90 -13.90 21.36
CA TRP A 509 -12.12 -14.87 20.60
C TRP A 509 -10.70 -14.39 20.29
N LEU A 510 -10.58 -13.16 19.79
CA LEU A 510 -9.29 -12.59 19.39
C LEU A 510 -8.36 -12.35 20.59
N LYS A 511 -8.88 -11.97 21.77
CA LYS A 511 -8.06 -11.81 22.98
C LYS A 511 -7.56 -13.13 23.52
N ASP A 512 -8.40 -14.16 23.50
CA ASP A 512 -7.98 -15.48 23.96
C ASP A 512 -6.97 -16.11 22.99
N TRP A 513 -7.12 -15.86 21.70
CA TRP A 513 -6.14 -16.21 20.67
C TRP A 513 -4.79 -15.52 20.88
N GLU A 514 -4.81 -14.21 21.15
CA GLU A 514 -3.61 -13.45 21.52
C GLU A 514 -2.94 -14.03 22.76
N GLN A 515 -3.70 -14.27 23.83
CA GLN A 515 -3.15 -14.80 25.06
C GLN A 515 -2.52 -16.18 24.86
N ALA A 516 -3.16 -17.05 24.07
CA ALA A 516 -2.63 -18.36 23.70
C ALA A 516 -1.30 -18.25 22.93
N SER A 517 -1.17 -17.27 22.04
CA SER A 517 0.08 -16.98 21.33
C SER A 517 1.19 -16.55 22.28
N ARG A 518 0.90 -15.63 23.21
CA ARG A 518 1.86 -15.20 24.26
C ARG A 518 2.31 -16.37 25.14
N MET A 519 1.39 -17.28 25.49
CA MET A 519 1.71 -18.51 26.24
C MET A 519 2.66 -19.43 25.45
N GLN A 520 2.45 -19.57 24.14
CA GLN A 520 3.35 -20.32 23.25
C GLN A 520 4.73 -19.67 23.18
N GLN A 521 4.79 -18.36 22.95
CA GLN A 521 6.05 -17.61 22.85
C GLN A 521 6.87 -17.70 24.15
N LEU A 522 6.23 -17.57 25.32
CA LEU A 522 6.91 -17.72 26.61
C LEU A 522 7.54 -19.11 26.76
N ARG A 523 6.81 -20.18 26.39
CA ARG A 523 7.35 -21.54 26.39
C ARG A 523 8.56 -21.67 25.47
N ILE A 524 8.46 -21.16 24.23
CA ILE A 524 9.56 -21.21 23.25
C ILE A 524 10.80 -20.48 23.76
N LYS A 525 10.63 -19.25 24.29
CA LYS A 525 11.75 -18.44 24.80
C LYS A 525 12.45 -19.12 25.97
N ILE A 526 11.70 -19.60 26.96
CA ILE A 526 12.27 -20.32 28.11
C ILE A 526 13.05 -21.54 27.63
N ASP A 527 12.49 -22.30 26.68
CA ASP A 527 13.13 -23.52 26.20
C ASP A 527 14.40 -23.25 25.39
N SER A 528 14.35 -22.25 24.48
CA SER A 528 15.47 -21.83 23.64
C SER A 528 16.61 -21.24 24.46
N TRP A 529 16.33 -20.34 25.40
CA TRP A 529 17.35 -19.77 26.27
C TRP A 529 17.98 -20.84 27.16
N SER A 530 17.16 -21.71 27.77
CA SER A 530 17.69 -22.79 28.62
C SER A 530 18.61 -23.73 27.82
N TYR A 531 18.25 -24.06 26.58
CA TYR A 531 19.11 -24.84 25.69
C TYR A 531 20.42 -24.11 25.36
N GLN A 532 20.35 -22.83 24.97
CA GLN A 532 21.52 -22.02 24.61
C GLN A 532 22.52 -21.87 25.77
N TYR A 533 22.04 -21.80 27.00
CA TYR A 533 22.87 -21.72 28.20
C TYR A 533 23.27 -23.08 28.79
N GLY A 534 22.98 -24.19 28.09
CA GLY A 534 23.39 -25.53 28.51
C GLY A 534 22.69 -26.05 29.77
N VAL A 535 21.46 -25.58 30.04
CA VAL A 535 20.65 -26.08 31.17
C VAL A 535 20.27 -27.53 30.94
N ASP A 536 20.43 -28.35 31.97
CA ASP A 536 20.10 -29.78 31.95
C ASP A 536 18.66 -30.08 31.53
N GLU A 537 18.47 -31.15 30.74
CA GLU A 537 17.17 -31.50 30.17
C GLU A 537 16.12 -31.85 31.22
N ALA A 538 16.50 -32.42 32.37
CA ALA A 538 15.56 -32.70 33.46
C ALA A 538 15.02 -31.39 34.06
N ILE A 539 15.87 -30.37 34.19
CA ILE A 539 15.47 -29.03 34.64
C ILE A 539 14.58 -28.36 33.60
N ARG A 540 14.94 -28.43 32.31
CA ARG A 540 14.12 -27.91 31.21
C ARG A 540 12.73 -28.57 31.19
N ASN A 541 12.68 -29.90 31.33
CA ASN A 541 11.43 -30.64 31.39
C ASN A 541 10.57 -30.26 32.61
N ARG A 542 11.19 -30.09 33.78
CA ARG A 542 10.51 -29.56 34.98
C ARG A 542 9.91 -28.17 34.71
N ASN A 543 10.65 -27.26 34.08
CA ASN A 543 10.17 -25.92 33.75
C ASN A 543 8.99 -25.95 32.77
N ARG A 544 9.03 -26.83 31.76
CA ARG A 544 7.88 -27.02 30.84
C ARG A 544 6.64 -27.51 31.59
N ASN A 545 6.79 -28.44 32.53
CA ASN A 545 5.67 -28.94 33.34
C ASN A 545 5.09 -27.86 34.27
N LEU A 546 5.95 -27.05 34.90
CA LEU A 546 5.50 -25.92 35.73
C LEU A 546 4.72 -24.89 34.90
N LEU A 547 5.19 -24.55 33.70
CA LEU A 547 4.45 -23.66 32.79
C LEU A 547 3.08 -24.23 32.42
N LEU A 548 3.00 -25.54 32.10
CA LEU A 548 1.73 -26.19 31.80
C LEU A 548 0.76 -26.15 32.99
N GLN A 549 1.25 -26.42 34.20
CA GLN A 549 0.44 -26.30 35.42
C GLN A 549 -0.10 -24.88 35.62
N MET A 550 0.73 -23.86 35.39
CA MET A 550 0.28 -22.46 35.45
C MET A 550 -0.76 -22.14 34.38
N TYR A 551 -0.58 -22.64 33.16
CA TYR A 551 -1.51 -22.41 32.05
C TYR A 551 -2.87 -23.08 32.28
N MET A 552 -2.93 -24.22 32.96
CA MET A 552 -4.18 -24.87 33.34
C MET A 552 -5.01 -24.07 34.35
N LEU A 553 -4.42 -23.07 35.03
CA LEU A 553 -5.14 -22.16 35.93
C LEU A 553 -5.81 -20.98 35.19
N LEU A 554 -5.48 -20.77 33.91
CA LEU A 554 -6.10 -19.74 33.08
C LEU A 554 -7.49 -20.18 32.59
N PRO A 555 -8.34 -19.25 32.10
CA PRO A 555 -9.61 -19.60 31.47
C PRO A 555 -9.47 -20.78 30.49
N PRO A 556 -10.35 -21.79 30.55
CA PRO A 556 -10.23 -23.02 29.76
C PRO A 556 -10.06 -22.76 28.25
N ALA A 557 -10.74 -21.73 27.73
CA ALA A 557 -10.65 -21.35 26.32
C ALA A 557 -9.21 -20.99 25.90
N ARG A 558 -8.46 -20.29 26.76
CA ARG A 558 -7.07 -19.88 26.50
C ARG A 558 -6.12 -21.07 26.52
N PHE A 559 -6.30 -21.96 27.49
CA PHE A 559 -5.49 -23.18 27.56
C PHE A 559 -5.75 -24.09 26.36
N TRP A 560 -7.02 -24.27 25.99
CA TRP A 560 -7.40 -25.03 24.80
C TRP A 560 -6.81 -24.42 23.52
N LEU A 561 -6.90 -23.09 23.33
CA LEU A 561 -6.28 -22.40 22.19
C LEU A 561 -4.75 -22.53 22.19
N TYR A 562 -4.11 -22.47 23.35
CA TYR A 562 -2.67 -22.71 23.47
C TYR A 562 -2.32 -24.15 23.02
N MET A 563 -3.10 -25.15 23.41
CA MET A 563 -2.90 -26.54 22.97
C MET A 563 -3.04 -26.67 21.45
N LYS A 564 -4.05 -26.01 20.84
CA LYS A 564 -4.21 -25.92 19.38
C LYS A 564 -2.95 -25.34 18.71
N ARG A 565 -2.41 -24.24 19.24
CA ARG A 565 -1.18 -23.61 18.72
C ARG A 565 0.06 -24.50 18.87
N VAL A 566 0.21 -25.19 20.00
CA VAL A 566 1.30 -26.17 20.19
C VAL A 566 1.18 -27.33 19.21
N ARG A 567 -0.03 -27.84 18.97
CA ARG A 567 -0.29 -28.89 17.97
C ARG A 567 0.12 -28.44 16.57
N ILE A 568 -0.27 -27.23 16.15
CA ILE A 568 0.15 -26.64 14.87
C ILE A 568 1.68 -26.58 14.77
N MET A 569 2.34 -26.13 15.84
CA MET A 569 3.81 -26.03 15.88
C MET A 569 4.51 -27.40 15.77
N LEU A 570 3.95 -28.44 16.39
CA LEU A 570 4.56 -29.78 16.40
C LEU A 570 4.29 -30.59 15.13
N LEU A 571 3.10 -30.44 14.53
CA LEU A 571 2.66 -31.24 13.39
C LEU A 571 2.91 -30.58 12.03
N SER A 572 3.28 -29.30 12.02
CA SER A 572 3.72 -28.59 10.82
C SER A 572 5.10 -27.98 11.02
N PRO A 573 6.19 -28.78 10.97
CA PRO A 573 7.56 -28.29 11.05
C PRO A 573 7.89 -27.28 9.94
N GLU A 574 7.18 -27.31 8.81
CA GLU A 574 7.19 -26.23 7.80
C GLU A 574 6.96 -24.83 8.38
N ASN A 575 6.14 -24.70 9.43
CA ASN A 575 5.85 -23.43 10.08
C ASN A 575 6.98 -22.93 10.99
N ILE A 576 8.04 -23.74 11.19
CA ILE A 576 9.27 -23.33 11.90
C ILE A 576 10.07 -22.34 11.04
N PHE A 577 9.94 -22.42 9.71
CA PHE A 577 10.83 -21.71 8.79
C PHE A 577 10.28 -20.36 8.31
N ILE A 578 8.96 -20.14 8.27
CA ILE A 578 8.34 -18.81 8.14
C ILE A 578 6.86 -18.87 8.55
N THR A 579 6.40 -17.79 9.19
CA THR A 579 5.07 -17.59 9.78
C THR A 579 3.96 -17.58 8.72
N VAL A 580 3.36 -18.74 8.44
CA VAL A 580 1.92 -18.74 8.17
C VAL A 580 1.27 -18.26 9.47
N GLN A 581 0.37 -17.27 9.39
CA GLN A 581 -0.44 -16.86 10.53
C GLN A 581 -1.03 -18.13 11.18
N PRO A 582 -0.71 -18.48 12.43
CA PRO A 582 -1.19 -19.72 13.02
C PRO A 582 -2.73 -19.79 13.06
N LEU A 583 -3.39 -18.63 12.96
CA LEU A 583 -4.83 -18.51 12.80
C LEU A 583 -5.29 -19.01 11.44
N VAL A 584 -4.61 -18.64 10.36
CA VAL A 584 -4.83 -19.15 8.99
C VAL A 584 -4.69 -20.67 8.99
N GLU A 585 -3.63 -21.20 9.61
CA GLU A 585 -3.41 -22.65 9.69
C GLU A 585 -4.53 -23.36 10.47
N LEU A 586 -4.92 -22.80 11.62
CA LEU A 586 -6.00 -23.33 12.44
C LEU A 586 -7.31 -23.38 11.69
N LEU A 587 -7.73 -22.26 11.07
CA LEU A 587 -9.03 -22.16 10.42
C LEU A 587 -9.12 -23.02 9.15
N ASN A 588 -8.02 -23.20 8.44
CA ASN A 588 -8.01 -23.91 7.16
C ASN A 588 -7.93 -25.42 7.28
N ASN A 589 -7.30 -25.94 8.32
CA ASN A 589 -6.97 -27.35 8.41
C ASN A 589 -7.90 -28.05 9.42
N PRO A 590 -8.82 -28.92 8.98
CA PRO A 590 -9.67 -29.69 9.89
C PRO A 590 -8.87 -30.48 10.94
N ASN A 591 -7.65 -30.93 10.62
CA ASN A 591 -6.80 -31.66 11.58
C ASN A 591 -6.26 -30.77 12.72
N PHE A 592 -6.32 -29.44 12.56
CA PHE A 592 -6.01 -28.48 13.61
C PHE A 592 -7.27 -27.95 14.29
N ARG A 593 -8.39 -27.83 13.57
CA ARG A 593 -9.69 -27.53 14.18
C ARG A 593 -10.18 -28.64 15.09
N GLU A 594 -10.04 -29.88 14.66
CA GLU A 594 -10.41 -31.09 15.37
C GLU A 594 -9.17 -31.79 15.91
N GLY A 595 -9.15 -32.07 17.21
CA GLY A 595 -8.01 -32.68 17.87
C GLY A 595 -8.36 -33.34 19.20
N PRO A 596 -7.44 -34.15 19.75
CA PRO A 596 -7.63 -34.81 21.04
C PRO A 596 -7.87 -33.83 22.17
N GLU A 597 -7.35 -32.60 22.09
CA GLU A 597 -7.63 -31.50 23.02
C GLU A 597 -9.12 -31.09 23.06
N ASP A 598 -9.92 -31.43 22.06
CA ASP A 598 -11.37 -31.16 22.08
C ASP A 598 -12.12 -32.10 23.02
N THR A 599 -11.50 -33.20 23.45
CA THR A 599 -12.09 -34.13 24.41
C THR A 599 -12.44 -33.43 25.73
N PHE A 600 -11.70 -32.38 26.11
CA PHE A 600 -12.01 -31.56 27.27
C PHE A 600 -13.37 -30.86 27.17
N SER A 601 -13.91 -30.67 25.96
CA SER A 601 -15.23 -30.07 25.75
C SER A 601 -16.39 -31.03 26.00
N LYS A 602 -16.16 -32.36 25.96
CA LYS A 602 -17.21 -33.37 26.16
C LYS A 602 -17.68 -33.50 27.62
N GLY A 603 -17.00 -32.84 28.55
CA GLY A 603 -17.33 -32.81 29.99
C GLY A 603 -17.76 -31.43 30.51
N ILE A 604 -18.02 -30.48 29.61
CA ILE A 604 -18.53 -29.12 29.88
C ILE A 604 -19.90 -29.02 29.23
#